data_AF-A0A2V8QXE9-F1
#
_entry.id   AF-A0A2V8QXE9-F1
#
_cell.length_a   1.000
_cell.length_b   1.000
_cell.length_c   1.000
_cell.angle_alpha   90.00
_cell.angle_beta   90.00
_cell.angle_gamma   90.00
#
_symmetry.space_group_name_H-M   'P 1'
#
loop_
_entity.id
_entity.type
_entity.pdbx_description
1 polymer ?
#
loop_
_entity_poly.entity_id
_entity_poly.type
_entity_poly.pdbx_seq_one_letter_code
_entity_poly.pdbx_strand_id
1 'polypeptide(L)' 'MPILFLDFDGTISERDAIDAMLEAFAAPEWLAVEEEWQAGRIGSRE' A
#
# COMPACT_ATOMS: atom_id res chain seq x y z
N MET A 1 22.09 -23.46 -5.97
CA MET A 1 20.67 -23.47 -5.55
C MET A 1 20.06 -22.15 -6.00
N PRO A 2 18.92 -22.13 -6.71
CA PRO A 2 18.32 -20.88 -7.14
C PRO A 2 17.72 -20.12 -5.94
N ILE A 3 17.75 -18.80 -6.01
CA ILE A 3 17.09 -17.87 -5.07
C ILE A 3 16.01 -17.14 -5.86
N LEU A 4 14.80 -17.08 -5.32
CA LEU A 4 13.67 -16.33 -5.87
C LEU A 4 13.32 -15.19 -4.91
N PHE A 5 13.24 -13.98 -5.45
CA PHE A 5 12.64 -12.83 -4.77
C PHE A 5 11.23 -12.66 -5.33
N LEU A 6 10.27 -12.51 -4.44
CA LEU A 6 8.87 -12.40 -4.78
C LEU A 6 8.25 -11.31 -3.92
N ASP A 7 7.49 -10.45 -4.56
CA ASP A 7 6.67 -9.45 -3.90
C ASP A 7 5.35 -10.07 -3.41
N PHE A 8 4.65 -9.37 -2.52
CA PHE A 8 3.39 -9.84 -1.96
C PHE A 8 2.19 -9.15 -2.62
N ASP A 9 2.10 -7.82 -2.47
CA ASP A 9 0.92 -7.05 -2.89
C ASP A 9 0.77 -7.04 -4.40
N GLY A 10 -0.42 -7.44 -4.89
CA GLY A 10 -0.69 -7.57 -6.32
C GLY A 10 0.13 -8.67 -7.04
N THR A 11 0.95 -9.43 -6.30
CA THR A 11 1.76 -10.55 -6.82
C THR A 11 1.26 -11.89 -6.27
N ILE A 12 1.28 -12.07 -4.95
CA ILE A 12 0.64 -13.20 -4.26
C ILE A 12 -0.83 -12.86 -4.00
N SER A 13 -1.10 -11.67 -3.48
CA SER A 13 -2.47 -11.20 -3.22
C SER A 13 -3.08 -10.62 -4.49
N GLU A 14 -4.41 -10.69 -4.58
CA GLU A 14 -5.16 -10.09 -5.70
C GLU A 14 -5.23 -8.55 -5.61
N ARG A 15 -5.00 -7.99 -4.42
CA ARG A 15 -5.06 -6.55 -4.13
C ARG A 15 -3.98 -6.17 -3.13
N ASP A 16 -3.62 -4.90 -3.13
CA ASP A 16 -2.80 -4.33 -2.07
C ASP A 16 -3.51 -4.49 -0.71
N ALA A 17 -2.79 -5.09 0.24
CA ALA A 17 -3.34 -5.41 1.55
C ALA A 17 -3.57 -4.14 2.40
N ILE A 18 -2.73 -3.11 2.25
CA ILE A 18 -2.88 -1.85 2.97
C ILE A 18 -4.12 -1.12 2.47
N ASP A 19 -4.29 -1.00 1.15
CA ASP A 19 -5.48 -0.38 0.56
C ASP A 19 -6.76 -1.08 1.03
N ALA A 20 -6.79 -2.43 0.96
CA ALA A 20 -7.94 -3.20 1.38
C ALA A 20 -8.29 -3.00 2.86
N MET A 21 -7.29 -2.81 3.72
CA MET A 21 -7.50 -2.52 5.15
C MET A 21 -8.01 -1.09 5.37
N LEU A 22 -7.44 -0.10 4.70
CA LEU A 22 -7.83 1.30 4.85
C LEU A 22 -9.25 1.53 4.33
N GLU A 23 -9.60 0.96 3.17
CA GLU A 23 -10.97 1.00 2.62
C GLU A 23 -12.01 0.41 3.58
N ALA A 24 -11.66 -0.69 4.27
CA ALA A 24 -12.60 -1.40 5.13
C ALA A 24 -12.75 -0.78 6.53
N PHE A 25 -11.69 -0.16 7.06
CA PHE A 25 -11.63 0.16 8.49
C PHE A 25 -11.18 1.60 8.82
N ALA A 26 -10.54 2.31 7.90
CA ALA A 26 -10.08 3.67 8.18
C ALA A 26 -11.18 4.70 7.91
N ALA A 27 -11.08 5.82 8.61
CA ALA A 27 -11.91 6.98 8.34
C ALA A 27 -11.47 7.65 7.03
N PRO A 28 -12.37 8.27 6.24
CA PRO A 28 -12.09 8.75 4.88
C PRO A 28 -10.90 9.70 4.73
N GLU A 29 -10.44 10.31 5.81
CA GLU A 29 -9.27 11.18 5.89
C GLU A 29 -7.97 10.50 5.42
N TRP A 30 -7.91 9.15 5.42
CA TRP A 30 -6.75 8.42 4.90
C TRP A 30 -6.48 8.73 3.42
N LEU A 31 -7.52 9.06 2.63
CA LEU A 31 -7.40 9.41 1.22
C LEU A 31 -6.56 10.67 1.00
N ALA A 32 -6.57 11.60 1.95
CA ALA A 32 -5.72 12.79 1.88
C ALA A 32 -4.24 12.42 2.05
N VAL A 33 -3.94 11.48 2.94
CA VAL A 33 -2.57 10.97 3.14
C VAL A 33 -2.13 10.19 1.89
N GLU A 34 -3.02 9.40 1.30
CA GLU A 34 -2.76 8.70 0.03
C GLU A 34 -2.44 9.67 -1.10
N GLU A 35 -3.17 10.79 -1.22
CA GLU A 35 -2.88 11.82 -2.22
C GLU A 35 -1.49 12.46 -2.02
N GLU A 36 -1.10 12.74 -0.78
CA GLU A 36 0.25 13.25 -0.45
C GLU A 36 1.34 12.24 -0.84
N TRP A 37 1.11 10.96 -0.56
CA TRP A 37 2.04 9.88 -0.88
C TRP A 37 2.18 9.67 -2.40
N GLN A 38 1.06 9.59 -3.13
CA GLN A 38 1.03 9.48 -4.60
C GLN A 38 1.69 10.68 -5.29
N ALA A 39 1.59 11.87 -4.69
CA ALA A 39 2.28 13.05 -5.17
C ALA A 39 3.78 13.10 -4.81
N GLY A 40 4.30 12.10 -4.09
CA GLY A 40 5.68 12.01 -3.65
C GLY A 40 6.08 13.04 -2.59
N ARG A 41 5.10 13.62 -1.89
CA ARG A 41 5.34 14.61 -0.83
C ARG A 41 5.72 13.98 0.50
N ILE A 42 5.31 12.72 0.71
CA ILE A 42 5.68 11.88 1.86
C ILE A 42 6.12 10.50 1.38
N GLY A 43 7.05 9.86 2.09
CA GLY A 43 7.47 8.48 1.86
C GLY A 43 6.89 7.49 2.88
N SER A 44 7.08 6.19 2.65
CA SER A 44 6.55 5.12 3.54
C SER A 44 7.16 5.08 4.95
N ARG A 45 8.11 5.95 5.26
CA ARG A 45 8.93 5.93 6.49
C ARG A 45 8.84 7.22 7.31
N GLU A 46 8.17 8.23 6.77
CA GLU A 46 7.91 9.54 7.38
C GLU A 46 6.48 9.55 7.92
#